data_AF-A0A353DD44-F1
#
_entry.id   AF-A0A353DD44-F1
#
_cell.length_a   1.000
_cell.length_b   1.000
_cell.length_c   1.000
_cell.angle_alpha   90.00
_cell.angle_beta   90.00
_cell.angle_gamma   90.00
#
_symmetry.space_group_name_H-M   'P 1'
#
loop_
_entity.id
_entity.type
_entity.pdbx_description
1 polymer ?
#
loop_
_entity_poly.entity_id
_entity_poly.type
_entity_poly.pdbx_seq_one_letter_code
_entity_poly.pdbx_strand_id
1 'polypeptide(L)'
;DEQHKFGVAQRGKLIQRGVMPDVLVMTATPIPRTLTLTIYGDLDVSVLDELPSGRGKIISGVRVKPKVGEMTSFLKDQLEEGRQVYLVYPLVEESESVKAASVIQEHPKWQKRFKHFEVELLHGKLPS
;
A
#
# COMPACT_ATOMS: atom_id res chain seq x y z
N ASP A 1 -10.45 5.09 -10.74
CA ASP A 1 -9.77 3.94 -10.10
C ASP A 1 -9.32 4.33 -8.70
N GLU A 2 -9.24 3.37 -7.77
CA GLU A 2 -8.91 3.57 -6.34
C GLU A 2 -9.63 4.75 -5.68
N GLN A 3 -10.96 4.75 -5.85
CA GLN A 3 -11.79 5.90 -5.49
C GLN A 3 -11.79 6.29 -4.01
N HIS A 4 -11.35 5.42 -3.10
CA HIS A 4 -11.11 5.80 -1.71
C HIS A 4 -10.08 6.94 -1.56
N LYS A 5 -9.24 7.17 -2.58
CA LYS A 5 -8.27 8.27 -2.63
C LYS A 5 -8.87 9.61 -3.12
N PHE A 6 -10.07 9.60 -3.69
CA PHE A 6 -10.73 10.79 -4.25
C PHE A 6 -11.81 11.32 -3.31
N GLY A 7 -11.75 12.62 -3.02
CA GLY A 7 -12.76 13.28 -2.19
C GLY A 7 -14.11 13.35 -2.89
N VAL A 8 -15.21 13.31 -2.10
CA VAL A 8 -16.60 13.39 -2.59
C VAL A 8 -16.79 14.56 -3.58
N ALA A 9 -16.25 15.73 -3.25
CA ALA A 9 -16.37 16.94 -4.07
C ALA A 9 -15.64 16.85 -5.43
N GLN A 10 -14.50 16.16 -5.51
CA GLN A 10 -13.78 15.96 -6.78
C GLN A 10 -14.59 15.09 -7.74
N ARG A 11 -15.30 14.09 -7.21
CA ARG A 11 -16.17 13.21 -7.97
C ARG A 11 -17.40 13.93 -8.50
N GLY A 12 -18.04 14.74 -7.65
CA GLY A 12 -19.17 15.57 -8.07
C GLY A 12 -18.81 16.49 -9.25
N LYS A 13 -17.61 17.09 -9.23
CA LYS A 13 -17.12 17.90 -10.35
C LYS A 13 -16.97 17.13 -11.66
N LEU A 14 -16.60 15.84 -11.63
CA LEU A 14 -16.45 15.03 -12.83
C LEU A 14 -17.81 14.63 -13.42
N ILE A 15 -18.76 14.25 -12.56
CA ILE A 15 -20.12 13.89 -12.97
C ILE A 15 -20.83 15.09 -13.63
N GLN A 16 -20.57 16.30 -13.13
CA GLN A 16 -21.15 17.54 -13.66
C GLN A 16 -20.54 18.03 -14.99
N ARG A 17 -19.49 17.38 -15.53
CA ARG A 17 -18.88 17.79 -16.81
C ARG A 17 -19.65 17.36 -18.06
N GLY A 18 -20.66 16.50 -17.92
CA GLY A 18 -21.52 16.07 -19.00
C GLY A 18 -22.97 16.00 -18.56
N VAL A 19 -23.88 15.84 -19.52
CA VAL A 19 -25.27 15.52 -19.22
C VAL A 19 -25.30 14.03 -18.88
N MET A 20 -25.39 13.71 -17.58
CA MET A 20 -25.56 12.35 -17.07
C MET A 20 -24.60 11.31 -17.68
N PRO A 21 -23.28 11.46 -17.46
CA PRO A 21 -22.30 10.51 -18.01
C PRO A 21 -22.43 9.13 -17.35
N ASP A 22 -22.11 8.07 -18.10
CA ASP A 22 -21.93 6.74 -17.52
C ASP A 22 -20.73 6.74 -16.57
N VAL A 23 -20.94 6.26 -15.34
CA VAL A 23 -19.91 6.26 -14.29
C VAL A 23 -19.59 4.83 -13.88
N LEU A 24 -18.39 4.37 -14.23
CA LEU A 24 -17.84 3.12 -13.71
C LEU A 24 -16.87 3.41 -12.56
N VAL A 25 -17.17 2.85 -11.39
CA VAL A 25 -16.32 2.95 -10.20
C VAL A 25 -15.69 1.59 -9.92
N MET A 26 -14.36 1.54 -9.89
CA MET A 26 -13.59 0.35 -9.51
C MET A 26 -12.74 0.66 -8.27
N THR A 27 -12.66 -0.31 -7.34
CA THR A 27 -11.76 -0.25 -6.20
C THR A 27 -11.35 -1.65 -5.77
N ALA A 28 -10.07 -1.83 -5.41
CA ALA A 28 -9.56 -3.09 -4.88
C ALA A 28 -9.84 -3.25 -3.37
N THR A 29 -10.07 -2.14 -2.66
CA THR A 29 -10.39 -2.13 -1.22
C THR A 29 -11.85 -1.70 -1.03
N PRO A 30 -12.76 -2.62 -0.70
CA PRO A 30 -14.14 -2.24 -0.48
C PRO A 30 -14.21 -1.26 0.70
N ILE A 31 -14.57 -0.01 0.40
CA ILE A 31 -15.01 0.96 1.40
C ILE A 31 -16.13 0.28 2.21
N PRO A 32 -16.16 0.42 3.56
CA PRO A 32 -17.13 -0.29 4.38
C PRO A 32 -18.53 -0.19 3.78
N ARG A 33 -19.20 -1.34 3.60
CA ARG A 33 -20.48 -1.47 2.89
C ARG A 33 -21.53 -0.46 3.35
N THR A 34 -21.53 -0.08 4.62
CA THR A 34 -22.40 0.95 5.21
C THR A 34 -22.11 2.35 4.68
N LEU A 35 -20.84 2.74 4.51
CA LEU A 35 -20.47 4.02 3.92
C LEU A 35 -20.78 4.04 2.42
N THR A 36 -20.67 2.89 1.75
CA THR A 36 -21.03 2.77 0.34
C THR A 36 -22.52 3.03 0.11
N LEU A 37 -23.41 2.46 0.92
CA LEU A 37 -24.86 2.68 0.80
C LEU A 37 -25.27 4.13 1.08
N THR A 38 -24.58 4.83 1.99
CA THR A 38 -24.87 6.24 2.30
C THR A 38 -24.38 7.20 1.22
N ILE A 39 -23.24 6.93 0.58
CA ILE A 39 -22.66 7.81 -0.45
C ILE A 39 -23.16 7.45 -1.86
N TYR A 40 -23.52 6.19 -2.07
CA TYR A 40 -23.77 5.61 -3.38
C TYR A 40 -25.06 4.77 -3.42
N GLY A 41 -26.07 5.12 -2.62
CA GLY A 41 -27.37 4.41 -2.61
C GLY A 41 -28.03 4.25 -3.98
N ASP A 42 -27.61 5.07 -4.96
CA ASP A 42 -28.07 5.05 -6.35
C ASP A 42 -27.11 4.31 -7.33
N LEU A 43 -26.04 3.64 -6.86
CA LEU A 43 -25.15 2.85 -7.72
C LEU A 43 -25.46 1.35 -7.63
N ASP A 44 -25.59 0.71 -8.79
CA ASP A 44 -25.53 -0.75 -8.90
C ASP A 44 -24.13 -1.27 -8.57
N VAL A 45 -24.05 -2.34 -7.78
CA VAL A 45 -22.79 -2.91 -7.30
C VAL A 45 -22.55 -4.27 -7.93
N SER A 46 -21.38 -4.43 -8.56
CA SER A 46 -20.86 -5.73 -9.00
C SER A 46 -19.60 -6.07 -8.20
N VAL A 47 -19.47 -7.33 -7.79
CA VAL A 47 -18.32 -7.84 -7.01
C VAL A 47 -17.57 -8.86 -7.85
N LEU A 48 -16.25 -8.69 -7.95
CA LEU A 48 -15.33 -9.66 -8.54
C LEU A 48 -14.50 -10.30 -7.41
N ASP A 49 -14.86 -11.51 -7.01
CA ASP A 49 -14.24 -12.25 -5.88
C ASP A 49 -13.34 -13.42 -6.31
N GLU A 50 -13.27 -13.69 -7.61
CA GLU A 50 -12.38 -14.70 -8.18
C GLU A 50 -10.95 -14.20 -8.31
N LEU A 51 -10.00 -15.09 -8.03
CA LEU A 51 -8.57 -14.83 -8.25
C LEU A 51 -8.19 -15.22 -9.68
N PRO A 52 -7.32 -14.45 -10.36
CA PRO A 52 -6.75 -14.86 -11.64
C PRO A 52 -6.09 -16.24 -11.56
N SER A 53 -6.22 -17.02 -12.65
CA SER A 53 -5.58 -18.33 -12.76
C SER A 53 -4.07 -18.24 -12.55
N GLY A 54 -3.49 -19.16 -11.77
CA GLY A 54 -2.06 -19.19 -11.49
C GLY A 54 -1.60 -18.26 -10.36
N ARG A 55 -2.52 -17.57 -9.68
CA ARG A 55 -2.17 -16.76 -8.50
C ARG A 55 -1.67 -17.66 -7.36
N GLY A 56 -0.39 -17.50 -7.01
CA GLY A 56 0.23 -18.23 -5.90
C GLY A 56 -0.40 -17.88 -4.54
N LYS A 57 -0.23 -18.76 -3.56
CA LYS A 57 -0.68 -18.52 -2.18
C LYS A 57 0.22 -17.49 -1.51
N ILE A 58 -0.39 -16.52 -0.84
CA ILE A 58 0.32 -15.56 -0.01
C ILE A 58 0.52 -16.17 1.37
N ILE A 59 1.77 -16.27 1.83
CA ILE A 59 2.11 -16.74 3.17
C ILE A 59 2.29 -15.50 4.06
N SER A 60 1.37 -15.31 5.01
CA SER A 60 1.43 -14.23 6.00
C SER A 60 1.94 -14.75 7.35
N GLY A 61 2.83 -13.99 7.98
CA GLY A 61 3.30 -14.29 9.34
C GLY A 61 3.41 -13.03 10.18
N VAL A 62 3.06 -13.14 11.46
CA VAL A 62 3.29 -12.07 12.44
C VAL A 62 4.52 -12.44 13.26
N ARG A 63 5.40 -11.46 13.48
CA ARG A 63 6.57 -11.59 14.36
C ARG A 63 6.45 -10.56 15.47
N VAL A 64 6.32 -11.01 16.71
CA VAL A 64 6.28 -10.13 17.88
C VAL A 64 7.71 -9.89 18.33
N LYS A 65 8.17 -8.62 18.26
CA LYS A 65 9.57 -8.23 18.58
C LYS A 65 10.62 -9.07 17.82
N PRO A 66 10.59 -9.11 16.48
CA PRO A 66 11.58 -9.87 15.73
C PRO A 66 12.98 -9.36 16.07
N LYS A 67 13.90 -10.28 16.36
CA LYS A 67 15.31 -9.93 16.40
C LYS A 67 15.70 -9.49 15.00
N VAL A 68 16.32 -8.31 14.89
CA VAL A 68 16.73 -7.73 13.60
C VAL A 68 17.59 -8.71 12.80
N GLY A 69 18.42 -9.52 13.47
CA GLY A 69 19.24 -10.56 12.82
C GLY A 69 18.44 -11.66 12.12
N GLU A 70 17.40 -12.20 12.77
CA GLU A 70 16.54 -13.24 12.19
C GLU A 70 15.79 -12.71 10.96
N MET A 71 15.27 -11.49 11.05
CA MET A 71 14.62 -10.82 9.93
C MET A 71 15.60 -10.58 8.78
N THR A 72 16.82 -10.10 9.08
CA THR A 72 17.85 -9.85 8.07
C THR A 72 18.26 -11.14 7.34
N SER A 73 18.40 -12.25 8.07
CA SER A 73 18.70 -13.55 7.47
C SER A 73 17.60 -13.99 6.51
N PHE A 74 16.34 -13.98 6.96
CA PHE A 74 15.20 -14.36 6.12
C PHE A 74 15.11 -13.52 4.85
N LEU A 75 15.26 -12.20 4.96
CA LEU A 75 15.24 -11.31 3.79
C LEU A 75 16.40 -11.59 2.85
N LYS A 76 17.59 -11.88 3.38
CA LYS A 76 18.76 -12.21 2.56
C LYS A 76 18.53 -13.50 1.75
N ASP A 77 17.99 -14.54 2.38
CA ASP A 77 17.69 -15.81 1.70
C ASP A 77 16.72 -15.58 0.53
N GLN A 78 15.70 -14.73 0.73
CA GLN A 78 14.75 -14.38 -0.33
C GLN A 78 15.39 -13.57 -1.46
N LEU A 79 16.30 -12.65 -1.15
CA LEU A 79 17.03 -11.89 -2.16
C LEU A 79 18.00 -12.77 -2.97
N GLU A 80 18.65 -13.75 -2.33
CA GLU A 80 19.54 -14.71 -3.00
C GLU A 80 18.78 -15.65 -3.96
N GLU A 81 17.48 -15.89 -3.72
CA GLU A 81 16.58 -16.54 -4.68
C GLU A 81 16.21 -15.66 -5.89
N GLY A 82 16.73 -14.43 -5.97
CA GLY A 82 16.42 -13.48 -7.05
C GLY A 82 15.08 -12.77 -6.87
N ARG A 83 14.50 -12.77 -5.66
CA ARG A 83 13.26 -12.07 -5.36
C ARG A 83 13.52 -10.62 -4.96
N GLN A 84 12.45 -9.82 -4.90
CA GLN A 84 12.48 -8.45 -4.40
C GLN A 84 11.80 -8.37 -3.02
N VAL A 85 12.24 -7.42 -2.22
CA VAL A 85 11.73 -7.17 -0.86
C VAL A 85 11.26 -5.72 -0.74
N TYR A 86 10.06 -5.54 -0.20
CA TYR A 86 9.55 -4.23 0.20
C TYR A 86 9.55 -4.10 1.73
N LEU A 87 10.20 -3.05 2.23
CA LEU A 87 10.20 -2.68 3.65
C LEU A 87 9.39 -1.40 3.84
N VAL A 88 8.28 -1.48 4.56
CA VAL A 88 7.36 -0.36 4.74
C VAL A 88 7.51 0.23 6.13
N TYR A 89 7.76 1.54 6.17
CA TYR A 89 7.89 2.33 7.38
C TYR A 89 6.73 3.32 7.50
N PRO A 90 6.18 3.52 8.71
CA PRO A 90 5.03 4.40 8.91
C PRO A 90 5.39 5.89 8.80
N LEU A 91 6.65 6.27 9.04
CA LEU A 91 7.08 7.67 9.05
C LEU A 91 8.20 7.92 8.04
N VAL A 92 8.19 9.11 7.44
CA VAL A 92 9.29 9.60 6.60
C VAL A 92 10.46 10.06 7.48
N GLU A 93 10.17 11.00 8.36
CA GLU A 93 11.07 11.58 9.37
C GLU A 93 10.52 11.24 10.77
N GLU A 94 11.34 11.39 11.81
CA GLU A 94 10.84 11.23 13.17
C GLU A 94 9.76 12.25 13.52
N SER A 95 8.86 11.85 14.41
CA SER A 95 7.83 12.72 14.97
C SER A 95 7.84 12.62 16.48
N GLU A 96 7.84 13.77 17.17
CA GLU A 96 7.70 13.81 18.62
C GLU A 96 6.32 13.28 19.08
N SER A 97 5.30 13.47 18.23
CA SER A 97 3.92 13.07 18.52
C SER A 97 3.66 11.57 18.31
N VAL A 98 4.44 10.91 17.44
CA VAL A 98 4.23 9.50 17.07
C VAL A 98 5.53 8.72 17.26
N LYS A 99 5.55 7.84 18.26
CA LYS A 99 6.66 6.91 18.47
C LYS A 99 6.59 5.75 17.48
N ALA A 100 7.12 5.96 16.28
CA ALA A 100 7.26 4.93 15.26
C ALA A 100 8.58 5.07 14.49
N ALA A 101 9.01 4.00 13.81
CA ALA A 101 10.27 4.01 13.07
C ALA A 101 10.18 4.89 11.81
N SER A 102 11.22 5.69 11.57
CA SER A 102 11.32 6.54 10.37
C SER A 102 12.19 5.89 9.30
N VAL A 103 11.78 6.03 8.05
CA VAL A 103 12.48 5.42 6.91
C VAL A 103 13.84 6.08 6.68
N ILE A 104 13.97 7.40 6.88
CA ILE A 104 15.21 8.14 6.65
C ILE A 104 16.31 7.68 7.62
N GLN A 105 15.96 7.33 8.85
CA GLN A 105 16.94 6.83 9.82
C GLN A 105 17.28 5.35 9.64
N GLU A 106 16.32 4.55 9.19
CA GLU A 106 16.53 3.10 9.02
C GLU A 106 17.19 2.75 7.68
N HIS A 107 17.00 3.57 6.65
CA HIS A 107 17.53 3.33 5.30
C HIS A 107 19.06 3.13 5.27
N PRO A 108 19.91 3.99 5.89
CA PRO A 108 21.36 3.76 5.94
C PRO A 108 21.74 2.45 6.65
N LYS A 109 20.95 2.04 7.65
CA LYS A 109 21.18 0.78 8.37
C LYS A 109 20.89 -0.42 7.46
N TRP A 110 19.86 -0.34 6.62
CA TRP A 110 19.55 -1.36 5.62
C TRP A 110 20.56 -1.41 4.49
N GLN A 111 20.99 -0.25 3.96
CA GLN A 111 22.08 -0.19 2.99
C GLN A 111 23.35 -0.87 3.53
N LYS A 112 23.66 -0.68 4.82
CA LYS A 112 24.81 -1.34 5.46
C LYS A 112 24.61 -2.85 5.66
N ARG A 113 23.38 -3.33 5.89
CA ARG A 113 23.06 -4.76 6.06
C ARG A 113 23.05 -5.50 4.73
N PHE A 114 22.60 -4.84 3.66
CA PHE A 114 22.44 -5.41 2.33
C PHE A 114 23.39 -4.77 1.32
N LYS A 115 24.67 -4.58 1.67
CA LYS A 115 25.67 -3.92 0.80
C LYS A 115 25.87 -4.58 -0.58
N HIS A 116 25.46 -5.84 -0.72
CA HIS A 116 25.56 -6.60 -1.98
C HIS A 116 24.28 -6.55 -2.81
N PHE A 117 23.25 -5.86 -2.33
CA PHE A 117 21.97 -5.68 -3.03
C PHE A 117 21.69 -4.19 -3.21
N GLU A 118 20.93 -3.85 -4.23
CA GLU A 118 20.42 -2.50 -4.41
C GLU A 118 19.33 -2.21 -3.38
N VAL A 119 19.51 -1.12 -2.63
CA VAL A 119 18.56 -0.66 -1.63
C VAL A 119 18.27 0.80 -1.90
N GLU A 120 17.05 1.05 -2.37
CA GLU A 120 16.54 2.38 -2.69
C GLU A 120 15.45 2.81 -1.72
N LEU A 121 15.29 4.13 -1.61
CA LEU A 121 14.31 4.77 -0.74
C LEU A 121 13.21 5.43 -1.57
N LEU A 122 11.95 5.15 -1.23
CA LEU A 122 10.78 5.81 -1.81
C LEU A 122 9.90 6.40 -0.70
N HIS A 123 9.59 7.69 -0.77
CA HIS A 123 8.62 8.32 0.12
C HIS A 123 7.89 9.51 -0.53
N GLY A 124 6.72 9.86 0.00
CA GLY A 124 5.83 10.88 -0.59
C GLY A 124 6.34 12.32 -0.58
N LYS A 125 7.42 12.64 0.15
CA LYS A 125 8.09 13.96 0.08
C LYS A 125 9.15 14.06 -1.03
N LEU A 126 9.40 13.00 -1.80
CA LEU A 126 10.36 13.08 -2.91
C LEU A 126 9.79 13.97 -4.03
N PRO A 127 10.62 14.75 -4.71
CA PRO A 127 10.19 15.49 -5.89
C PRO A 127 9.65 14.51 -6.94
N SER A 128 8.52 14.87 -7.54
CA SER A 128 7.87 14.13 -8.64
C SER A 128 8.48 14.49 -9.99
#